data_AF-A0A6S5JWF5-F1
#
_entry.id   AF-A0A6S5JWF5-F1
#
_cell.length_a   1.000
_cell.length_b   1.000
_cell.length_c   1.000
_cell.angle_alpha   90.00
_cell.angle_beta   90.00
_cell.angle_gamma   90.00
#
_symmetry.space_group_name_H-M   'P 1'
#
loop_
_entity.id
_entity.type
_entity.pdbx_description
1 polymer ?
#
loop_
_entity_poly.entity_id
_entity_poly.type
_entity_poly.pdbx_seq_one_letter_code
_entity_poly.pdbx_strand_id
1 'polypeptide(L)'
;MSTTDDSFSVTHDPIEIQRPSLKERWWHIMDTWKIGIIPLPLFVLAGALIAIDCLGGKLPSDIVVMVATLAFFGFACGEFGKRLPIVGKLGAAAICATFIPSALVYYGLLPDVVVESTTKFYKSTNILYLYICCIIVGSIMSMNRTVLIQGFLRIFFPMLCGEIVGMLVGMGVGLALGLEPFQIFFFIILPIMAGGVGEGAIPLSIGYATLLHMDQGVALGRVLPMVMLGGLTAIIISGCLNQLGKRYPHLTGEGQLMPNRANADTTVSQPAFSGKADVTTIASGALLAVLLYMLGMLGHKLIGLPAPVGMLFMAVLVKLCNGASPRLLEGSQVVYKFFQTSVTYPILFAVGVAITPWHELVAAFTVSNLLVIVSTVSALVATGFFVGKKIGMHPIDVAIVSCCQSGQGGTGDVAILTAGNRMSLMPFAQIATRIGGAINVSVSLLILGNFLV
;
A
#
# COMPACT_ATOMS: atom_id res chain seq x y z
N MET A 1 -36.22 -10.51 -83.46
CA MET A 1 -36.51 -9.68 -82.28
C MET A 1 -36.65 -10.63 -81.10
N SER A 2 -35.53 -11.10 -80.56
CA SER A 2 -34.78 -10.56 -79.41
C SER A 2 -35.45 -10.91 -78.08
N THR A 3 -35.03 -12.04 -77.51
CA THR A 3 -35.20 -12.44 -76.12
C THR A 3 -34.17 -11.68 -75.28
N THR A 4 -34.63 -10.95 -74.27
CA THR A 4 -33.80 -10.25 -73.28
C THR A 4 -33.42 -11.22 -72.17
N ASP A 5 -32.14 -11.57 -72.09
CA ASP A 5 -31.52 -12.18 -70.91
C ASP A 5 -31.13 -11.06 -69.93
N ASP A 6 -31.75 -11.06 -68.76
CA ASP A 6 -31.30 -10.31 -67.59
C ASP A 6 -30.12 -11.05 -66.95
N SER A 7 -28.90 -10.61 -67.25
CA SER A 7 -27.70 -11.03 -66.51
C SER A 7 -27.23 -9.90 -65.59
N PHE A 8 -27.57 -10.02 -64.30
CA PHE A 8 -26.90 -9.32 -63.21
C PHE A 8 -25.41 -9.68 -63.21
N SER A 9 -24.53 -8.70 -63.47
CA SER A 9 -23.11 -8.85 -63.18
C SER A 9 -22.86 -8.50 -61.71
N VAL A 10 -22.94 -9.51 -60.85
CA VAL A 10 -22.36 -9.43 -59.50
C VAL A 10 -20.85 -9.51 -59.69
N THR A 11 -20.16 -8.38 -59.64
CA THR A 11 -18.70 -8.34 -59.48
C THR A 11 -18.37 -8.98 -58.14
N HIS A 12 -17.86 -10.22 -58.18
CA HIS A 12 -17.13 -10.80 -57.07
C HIS A 12 -15.83 -10.01 -56.91
N ASP A 13 -15.87 -8.90 -56.18
CA ASP A 13 -14.66 -8.37 -55.55
C ASP A 13 -14.20 -9.44 -54.55
N PRO A 14 -12.98 -9.99 -54.69
CA PRO A 14 -12.42 -10.81 -53.63
C PRO A 14 -12.27 -9.88 -52.43
N ILE A 15 -12.97 -10.18 -51.34
CA ILE A 15 -12.61 -9.63 -50.03
C ILE A 15 -11.23 -10.23 -49.73
N GLU A 16 -10.18 -9.53 -50.16
CA GLU A 16 -8.82 -9.76 -49.67
C GLU A 16 -8.86 -9.49 -48.18
N ILE A 17 -9.00 -10.56 -47.38
CA ILE A 17 -8.67 -10.54 -45.97
C ILE A 17 -7.16 -10.30 -45.94
N GLN A 18 -6.75 -9.04 -45.93
CA GLN A 18 -5.36 -8.63 -45.77
C GLN A 18 -4.84 -9.31 -44.52
N ARG A 19 -3.93 -10.29 -44.70
CA ARG A 19 -3.23 -10.90 -43.58
C ARG A 19 -2.46 -9.78 -42.89
N PRO A 20 -2.64 -9.54 -41.58
CA PRO A 20 -1.97 -8.45 -40.90
C PRO A 20 -0.47 -8.59 -41.09
N SER A 21 0.19 -7.47 -41.42
CA SER A 21 1.62 -7.44 -41.69
C SER A 21 2.40 -7.98 -40.49
N LEU A 22 3.62 -8.49 -40.71
CA LEU A 22 4.47 -8.96 -39.61
C LEU A 22 4.70 -7.86 -38.54
N LYS A 23 4.69 -6.59 -38.96
CA LYS A 23 4.77 -5.42 -38.09
C LYS A 23 3.53 -5.25 -37.22
N GLU A 24 2.34 -5.34 -37.80
CA GLU A 24 1.07 -5.26 -37.07
C GLU A 24 0.86 -6.46 -36.16
N ARG A 25 1.30 -7.66 -36.57
CA ARG A 25 1.31 -8.84 -35.70
C ARG A 25 2.26 -8.67 -34.52
N TRP A 26 3.45 -8.12 -34.74
CA TRP A 26 4.40 -7.83 -33.67
C TRP A 26 3.86 -6.77 -32.69
N TRP A 27 3.29 -5.68 -33.21
CA TRP A 27 2.61 -4.66 -32.40
C TRP A 27 1.45 -5.26 -31.61
N HIS A 28 0.62 -6.09 -32.25
CA HIS A 28 -0.46 -6.79 -31.58
C HIS A 28 0.05 -7.70 -30.44
N ILE A 29 1.18 -8.39 -30.61
CA ILE A 29 1.79 -9.19 -29.54
C ILE A 29 2.27 -8.30 -28.39
N MET A 30 2.97 -7.20 -28.69
CA MET A 30 3.43 -6.26 -27.65
C MET A 30 2.27 -5.58 -26.90
N ASP A 31 1.16 -5.30 -27.59
CA ASP A 31 0.03 -4.59 -27.00
C ASP A 31 -0.96 -5.50 -26.26
N THR A 32 -1.08 -6.77 -26.69
CA THR A 32 -2.09 -7.70 -26.16
C THR A 32 -1.55 -8.59 -25.04
N TRP A 33 -0.30 -9.05 -25.12
CA TRP A 33 0.28 -9.96 -24.12
C TRP A 33 1.12 -9.16 -23.12
N LYS A 34 0.60 -8.96 -21.92
CA LYS A 34 1.25 -8.16 -20.87
C LYS A 34 1.28 -8.91 -19.53
N ILE A 35 2.39 -8.76 -18.80
CA ILE A 35 2.52 -9.16 -17.39
C ILE A 35 2.59 -7.87 -16.59
N GLY A 36 1.52 -7.55 -15.85
CA GLY A 36 1.36 -6.23 -15.27
C GLY A 36 1.31 -5.14 -16.34
N ILE A 37 2.27 -4.21 -16.31
CA ILE A 37 2.40 -3.14 -17.32
C ILE A 37 3.37 -3.49 -18.45
N ILE A 38 4.16 -4.58 -18.31
CA ILE A 38 5.28 -4.88 -19.20
C ILE A 38 4.78 -5.80 -20.33
N PRO A 39 4.97 -5.42 -21.61
CA PRO A 39 4.79 -6.31 -22.75
C PRO A 39 5.60 -7.61 -22.58
N LEU A 40 4.99 -8.75 -22.88
CA LEU A 40 5.61 -10.06 -22.69
C LEU A 40 7.01 -10.18 -23.32
N PRO A 41 7.28 -9.67 -24.54
CA PRO A 41 8.63 -9.73 -25.10
C PRO A 41 9.66 -8.96 -24.27
N LEU A 42 9.30 -7.79 -23.75
CA LEU A 42 10.18 -6.99 -22.89
C LEU A 42 10.37 -7.63 -21.52
N PHE A 43 9.35 -8.31 -21.01
CA PHE A 43 9.44 -9.07 -19.76
C PHE A 43 10.42 -10.24 -19.90
N VAL A 44 10.34 -11.00 -20.99
CA VAL A 44 11.27 -12.11 -21.28
C VAL A 44 12.69 -11.59 -21.46
N LEU A 45 12.86 -10.46 -22.19
CA LEU A 45 14.15 -9.82 -22.36
C LEU A 45 14.75 -9.37 -21.02
N ALA A 46 13.97 -8.72 -20.17
CA ALA A 46 14.42 -8.30 -18.83
C ALA A 46 14.88 -9.51 -18.00
N GLY A 47 14.10 -10.60 -17.99
CA GLY A 47 14.47 -11.83 -17.31
C GLY A 47 15.78 -12.44 -17.84
N ALA A 48 15.97 -12.46 -19.17
CA ALA A 48 17.19 -12.96 -19.79
C ALA A 48 18.42 -12.11 -19.42
N LEU A 49 18.31 -10.78 -19.45
CA LEU A 49 19.41 -9.88 -19.07
C LEU A 49 19.76 -10.01 -17.58
N ILE A 50 18.76 -10.05 -16.70
CA ILE A 50 18.97 -10.26 -15.26
C ILE A 50 19.65 -11.61 -15.02
N ALA A 51 19.24 -12.67 -15.74
CA ALA A 51 19.86 -13.98 -15.63
C ALA A 51 21.33 -13.96 -16.09
N ILE A 52 21.65 -13.28 -17.19
CA ILE A 52 23.03 -13.11 -17.67
C ILE A 52 23.88 -12.36 -16.64
N ASP A 53 23.38 -11.26 -16.08
CA ASP A 53 24.09 -10.49 -15.04
C ASP A 53 24.30 -11.30 -13.76
N CYS A 54 23.32 -12.14 -13.39
CA CYS A 54 23.45 -13.08 -12.28
C CYS A 54 24.53 -14.14 -12.55
N LEU A 55 24.61 -14.69 -13.77
CA LEU A 55 25.67 -15.62 -14.17
C LEU A 55 27.05 -14.96 -14.19
N GLY A 56 27.12 -13.67 -14.54
CA GLY A 56 28.31 -12.84 -14.44
C GLY A 56 28.72 -12.49 -13.00
N GLY A 57 27.91 -12.85 -12.00
CA GLY A 57 28.18 -12.65 -10.58
C GLY A 57 28.09 -11.19 -10.12
N LYS A 58 27.61 -10.26 -10.96
CA LYS A 58 27.49 -8.84 -10.63
C LYS A 58 26.25 -8.25 -11.28
N LEU A 59 25.31 -7.81 -10.44
CA LEU A 59 24.16 -7.01 -10.83
C LEU A 59 24.39 -5.57 -10.33
N PRO A 60 24.45 -4.57 -11.21
CA PRO A 60 24.61 -3.20 -10.77
C PRO A 60 23.44 -2.74 -9.89
N SER A 61 23.73 -2.10 -8.75
CA SER A 61 22.73 -1.58 -7.83
C SER A 61 22.28 -0.14 -8.17
N ASP A 62 22.53 0.32 -9.40
CA ASP A 62 22.08 1.63 -9.87
C ASP A 62 20.61 1.62 -10.27
N ILE A 63 20.04 2.82 -10.40
CA ILE A 63 18.61 2.98 -10.66
C ILE A 63 18.17 2.37 -11.99
N VAL A 64 19.03 2.31 -13.01
CA VAL A 64 18.66 1.84 -14.35
C VAL A 64 18.41 0.33 -14.30
N VAL A 65 19.35 -0.42 -13.73
CA VAL A 65 19.24 -1.89 -13.60
C VAL A 65 18.18 -2.26 -12.56
N MET A 66 18.11 -1.53 -11.44
CA MET A 66 17.18 -1.85 -10.36
C MET A 66 15.73 -1.57 -10.75
N VAL A 67 15.41 -0.52 -11.51
CA VAL A 67 14.04 -0.30 -11.99
C VAL A 67 13.56 -1.48 -12.84
N ALA A 68 14.40 -2.00 -13.74
CA ALA A 68 14.06 -3.18 -14.53
C ALA A 68 13.93 -4.45 -13.67
N THR A 69 14.86 -4.68 -12.75
CA THR A 69 14.89 -5.85 -11.87
C THR A 69 13.68 -5.91 -10.95
N LEU A 70 13.39 -4.81 -10.25
CA LEU A 70 12.25 -4.71 -9.35
C LEU A 70 10.93 -4.81 -10.12
N ALA A 71 10.86 -4.23 -11.32
CA ALA A 71 9.68 -4.35 -12.16
C ALA A 71 9.46 -5.79 -12.62
N PHE A 72 10.50 -6.47 -13.11
CA PHE A 72 10.41 -7.87 -13.52
C PHE A 72 9.87 -8.74 -12.38
N PHE A 73 10.55 -8.78 -11.23
CA PHE A 73 10.15 -9.66 -10.14
C PHE A 73 8.86 -9.21 -9.44
N GLY A 74 8.66 -7.90 -9.27
CA GLY A 74 7.47 -7.35 -8.64
C GLY A 74 6.20 -7.66 -9.43
N PHE A 75 6.22 -7.43 -10.75
CA PHE A 75 5.08 -7.81 -11.60
C PHE A 75 4.94 -9.32 -11.76
N ALA A 76 6.03 -10.10 -11.77
CA ALA A 76 5.96 -11.56 -11.77
C ALA A 76 5.18 -12.08 -10.54
N CYS A 77 5.58 -11.66 -9.34
CA CYS A 77 4.96 -12.09 -8.09
C CYS A 77 3.53 -11.54 -7.94
N GLY A 78 3.31 -10.28 -8.32
CA GLY A 78 1.99 -9.66 -8.26
C GLY A 78 0.99 -10.29 -9.22
N GLU A 79 1.38 -10.54 -10.46
CA GLU A 79 0.54 -11.18 -11.48
C GLU A 79 0.24 -12.65 -11.13
N PHE A 80 1.24 -13.37 -10.59
CA PHE A 80 1.03 -14.69 -10.02
C PHE A 80 -0.06 -14.67 -8.94
N GLY A 81 0.04 -13.73 -7.99
CA GLY A 81 -0.97 -13.56 -6.93
C GLY A 81 -2.36 -13.22 -7.46
N LYS A 82 -2.46 -12.36 -8.50
CA LYS A 82 -3.75 -12.01 -9.12
C LYS A 82 -4.45 -13.19 -9.77
N ARG A 83 -3.69 -14.11 -10.38
CA ARG A 83 -4.23 -15.25 -11.12
C ARG A 83 -4.70 -16.41 -10.24
N LEU A 84 -4.47 -16.35 -8.93
CA LEU A 84 -4.96 -17.37 -8.00
C LEU A 84 -6.50 -17.30 -7.89
N PRO A 85 -7.24 -18.40 -8.13
CA PRO A 85 -8.69 -18.39 -8.34
C PRO A 85 -9.52 -17.92 -7.13
N ILE A 86 -9.06 -18.20 -5.92
CA ILE A 86 -9.74 -17.84 -4.66
C ILE A 86 -9.04 -16.65 -4.00
N VAL A 87 -7.72 -16.77 -3.78
CA VAL A 87 -6.94 -15.78 -3.01
C VAL A 87 -6.65 -14.50 -3.81
N GLY A 88 -6.66 -14.57 -5.15
CA GLY A 88 -6.43 -13.41 -6.03
C GLY A 88 -7.41 -12.26 -5.78
N LYS A 89 -8.66 -12.59 -5.41
CA LYS A 89 -9.72 -11.61 -5.08
C LYS A 89 -9.60 -11.05 -3.67
N LEU A 90 -8.77 -11.65 -2.81
CA LEU A 90 -8.54 -11.29 -1.40
C LEU A 90 -7.22 -10.53 -1.20
N GLY A 91 -6.71 -9.88 -2.24
CA GLY A 91 -5.47 -9.11 -2.13
C GLY A 91 -4.19 -9.94 -2.24
N ALA A 92 -4.26 -11.20 -2.71
CA ALA A 92 -3.08 -12.04 -2.90
C ALA A 92 -2.01 -11.39 -3.79
N ALA A 93 -2.36 -10.48 -4.69
CA ALA A 93 -1.38 -9.73 -5.48
C ALA A 93 -0.35 -9.00 -4.59
N ALA A 94 -0.82 -8.30 -3.55
CA ALA A 94 0.05 -7.58 -2.62
C ALA A 94 0.80 -8.56 -1.68
N ILE A 95 0.11 -9.59 -1.19
CA ILE A 95 0.72 -10.63 -0.34
C ILE A 95 1.84 -11.34 -1.09
N CYS A 96 1.57 -11.81 -2.31
CA CYS A 96 2.54 -12.48 -3.15
C CYS A 96 3.70 -11.56 -3.53
N ALA A 97 3.43 -10.29 -3.87
CA ALA A 97 4.49 -9.33 -4.20
C ALA A 97 5.43 -9.03 -3.02
N THR A 98 4.99 -9.16 -1.76
CA THR A 98 5.81 -8.88 -0.57
C THR A 98 6.41 -10.15 0.05
N PHE A 99 5.60 -11.18 0.28
CA PHE A 99 6.01 -12.34 1.08
C PHE A 99 6.68 -13.45 0.27
N ILE A 100 6.35 -13.62 -1.02
CA ILE A 100 7.07 -14.60 -1.87
C ILE A 100 8.56 -14.23 -1.98
N PRO A 101 8.93 -12.97 -2.27
CA PRO A 101 10.35 -12.59 -2.32
C PRO A 101 11.09 -12.85 -1.02
N SER A 102 10.46 -12.53 0.12
CA SER A 102 11.01 -12.83 1.46
C SER A 102 11.28 -14.33 1.64
N ALA A 103 10.33 -15.19 1.24
CA ALA A 103 10.52 -16.64 1.26
C ALA A 103 11.61 -17.11 0.30
N LEU A 104 11.67 -16.56 -0.92
CA LEU A 104 12.69 -16.91 -1.92
C LEU A 104 14.10 -16.57 -1.42
N VAL A 105 14.26 -15.44 -0.71
CA VAL A 105 15.52 -15.08 -0.04
C VAL A 105 15.87 -16.11 1.03
N TYR A 106 14.92 -16.45 1.91
CA TYR A 106 15.18 -17.38 3.01
C TYR A 106 15.53 -18.79 2.57
N TYR A 107 14.88 -19.31 1.53
CA TYR A 107 15.17 -20.63 0.98
C TYR A 107 16.37 -20.66 0.01
N GLY A 108 17.04 -19.52 -0.21
CA GLY A 108 18.18 -19.43 -1.14
C GLY A 108 17.81 -19.63 -2.61
N LEU A 109 16.54 -19.39 -2.97
CA LEU A 109 16.04 -19.53 -4.34
C LEU A 109 16.28 -18.26 -5.18
N LEU A 110 16.37 -17.10 -4.52
CA LEU A 110 16.73 -15.84 -5.18
C LEU A 110 18.25 -15.70 -5.20
N PRO A 111 18.90 -15.40 -6.35
CA PRO A 111 20.34 -15.25 -6.41
C PRO A 111 20.85 -14.17 -5.45
N ASP A 112 21.92 -14.46 -4.69
CA ASP A 112 22.48 -13.54 -3.67
C ASP A 112 22.80 -12.16 -4.25
N VAL A 113 23.25 -12.12 -5.50
CA VAL A 113 23.55 -10.88 -6.23
C VAL A 113 22.31 -9.98 -6.37
N VAL A 114 21.12 -10.57 -6.59
CA VAL A 114 19.84 -9.83 -6.64
C VAL A 114 19.45 -9.34 -5.25
N VAL A 115 19.65 -10.16 -4.22
CA VAL A 115 19.34 -9.81 -2.82
C VAL A 115 20.19 -8.63 -2.35
N GLU A 116 21.51 -8.71 -2.56
CA GLU A 116 22.46 -7.67 -2.17
C GLU A 116 22.15 -6.37 -2.91
N SER A 117 21.98 -6.44 -4.23
CA SER A 117 21.73 -5.26 -5.06
C SER A 117 20.40 -4.59 -4.71
N THR A 118 19.35 -5.38 -4.51
CA THR A 118 18.03 -4.89 -4.10
C THR A 118 18.09 -4.24 -2.73
N THR A 119 18.76 -4.88 -1.76
CA THR A 119 18.90 -4.35 -0.40
C THR A 119 19.71 -3.06 -0.37
N LYS A 120 20.82 -3.02 -1.11
CA LYS A 120 21.66 -1.83 -1.24
C LYS A 120 20.90 -0.68 -1.91
N PHE A 121 20.19 -0.95 -3.00
CA PHE A 121 19.36 0.03 -3.68
C PHE A 121 18.27 0.57 -2.75
N TYR A 122 17.54 -0.30 -2.07
CA TYR A 122 16.46 0.06 -1.16
C TYR A 122 16.94 0.98 -0.04
N LYS A 123 18.04 0.61 0.64
CA LYS A 123 18.60 1.37 1.77
C LYS A 123 19.25 2.68 1.35
N SER A 124 19.92 2.72 0.19
CA SER A 124 20.65 3.93 -0.26
C SER A 124 19.73 4.99 -0.86
N THR A 125 18.72 4.58 -1.63
CA THR A 125 17.88 5.52 -2.40
C THR A 125 16.67 6.04 -1.63
N ASN A 126 16.25 5.36 -0.56
CA ASN A 126 15.01 5.68 0.13
C ASN A 126 13.79 5.70 -0.83
N ILE A 127 13.80 4.84 -1.85
CA ILE A 127 12.79 4.79 -2.92
C ILE A 127 11.35 4.64 -2.39
N LEU A 128 11.17 3.94 -1.26
CA LEU A 128 9.89 3.83 -0.58
C LEU A 128 9.36 5.20 -0.16
N TYR A 129 10.20 6.07 0.39
CA TYR A 129 9.78 7.41 0.79
C TYR A 129 9.38 8.23 -0.43
N LEU A 130 10.12 8.18 -1.53
CA LEU A 130 9.71 8.84 -2.78
C LEU A 130 8.33 8.36 -3.25
N TYR A 131 8.11 7.04 -3.24
CA TYR A 131 6.81 6.45 -3.55
C TYR A 131 5.69 6.98 -2.64
N ILE A 132 5.91 6.95 -1.31
CA ILE A 132 4.95 7.45 -0.32
C ILE A 132 4.64 8.93 -0.58
N CYS A 133 5.66 9.73 -0.91
CA CYS A 133 5.49 11.16 -1.16
C CYS A 133 4.57 11.42 -2.35
N CYS A 134 4.85 10.78 -3.48
CA CYS A 134 4.06 10.92 -4.70
C CYS A 134 2.61 10.45 -4.49
N ILE A 135 2.40 9.35 -3.74
CA ILE A 135 1.06 8.85 -3.46
C ILE A 135 0.28 9.77 -2.51
N ILE A 136 0.87 10.19 -1.39
CA ILE A 136 0.19 11.06 -0.40
C ILE A 136 -0.17 12.40 -1.05
N VAL A 137 0.80 13.09 -1.66
CA VAL A 137 0.55 14.41 -2.22
C VAL A 137 -0.43 14.32 -3.38
N GLY A 138 -0.23 13.38 -4.31
CA GLY A 138 -1.14 13.25 -5.45
C GLY A 138 -2.56 12.81 -5.06
N SER A 139 -2.73 11.97 -4.04
CA SER A 139 -4.07 11.63 -3.53
C SER A 139 -4.76 12.81 -2.83
N ILE A 140 -4.06 13.59 -1.98
CA ILE A 140 -4.61 14.80 -1.36
C ILE A 140 -4.99 15.84 -2.43
N MET A 141 -4.12 16.05 -3.41
CA MET A 141 -4.36 17.00 -4.50
C MET A 141 -5.53 16.55 -5.38
N SER A 142 -5.76 15.25 -5.55
CA SER A 142 -6.90 14.70 -6.28
C SER A 142 -8.23 14.74 -5.50
N MET A 143 -8.23 15.03 -4.19
CA MET A 143 -9.45 15.04 -3.37
C MET A 143 -10.19 16.39 -3.44
N ASN A 144 -11.52 16.32 -3.24
CA ASN A 144 -12.35 17.50 -3.00
C ASN A 144 -12.06 18.05 -1.60
N ARG A 145 -11.88 19.38 -1.49
CA ARG A 145 -11.56 20.06 -0.22
C ARG A 145 -12.55 19.75 0.91
N THR A 146 -13.84 19.71 0.59
CA THR A 146 -14.91 19.50 1.57
C THR A 146 -14.85 18.08 2.13
N VAL A 147 -14.60 17.10 1.26
CA VAL A 147 -14.41 15.69 1.64
C VAL A 147 -13.15 15.51 2.47
N LEU A 148 -12.06 16.22 2.13
CA LEU A 148 -10.81 16.22 2.90
C LEU A 148 -11.06 16.68 4.34
N ILE A 149 -11.63 17.88 4.54
CA ILE A 149 -11.87 18.45 5.88
C ILE A 149 -12.81 17.56 6.69
N GLN A 150 -13.93 17.14 6.11
CA GLN A 150 -14.93 16.32 6.80
C GLN A 150 -14.38 14.92 7.14
N GLY A 151 -13.62 14.33 6.21
CA GLY A 151 -12.97 13.03 6.40
C GLY A 151 -11.94 13.08 7.52
N PHE A 152 -11.05 14.08 7.51
CA PHE A 152 -9.98 14.23 8.50
C PHE A 152 -10.51 14.36 9.93
N LEU A 153 -11.54 15.17 10.15
CA LEU A 153 -12.09 15.37 11.50
C LEU A 153 -12.85 14.15 12.00
N ARG A 154 -13.59 13.45 11.12
CA ARG A 154 -14.46 12.33 11.53
C ARG A 154 -13.73 11.01 11.65
N ILE A 155 -12.64 10.79 10.90
CA ILE A 155 -11.93 9.49 10.88
C ILE A 155 -11.24 9.16 12.21
N PHE A 156 -10.88 10.17 13.01
CA PHE A 156 -10.27 9.96 14.33
C PHE A 156 -11.17 9.16 15.28
N PHE A 157 -12.49 9.33 15.20
CA PHE A 157 -13.41 8.69 16.14
C PHE A 157 -13.51 7.16 15.92
N PRO A 158 -13.80 6.64 14.70
CA PRO A 158 -13.73 5.20 14.41
C PRO A 158 -12.37 4.59 14.73
N MET A 159 -11.28 5.30 14.45
CA MET A 159 -9.93 4.84 14.70
C MET A 159 -9.62 4.69 16.19
N LEU A 160 -9.95 5.70 17.01
CA LEU A 160 -9.73 5.65 18.45
C LEU A 160 -10.59 4.56 19.12
N CYS A 161 -11.87 4.47 18.74
CA CYS A 161 -12.73 3.39 19.22
C CYS A 161 -12.20 2.01 18.79
N GLY A 162 -11.74 1.90 17.54
CA GLY A 162 -11.14 0.69 17.00
C GLY A 162 -9.91 0.25 17.79
N GLU A 163 -9.06 1.20 18.20
CA GLU A 163 -7.89 0.89 19.00
C GLU A 163 -8.25 0.34 20.38
N ILE A 164 -9.14 1.03 21.09
CA ILE A 164 -9.57 0.62 22.44
C ILE A 164 -10.24 -0.77 22.39
N VAL A 165 -11.18 -0.98 21.46
CA VAL A 165 -11.89 -2.25 21.35
C VAL A 165 -10.94 -3.37 20.90
N GLY A 166 -10.03 -3.09 19.96
CA GLY A 166 -9.01 -4.03 19.53
C GLY A 166 -8.13 -4.49 20.69
N MET A 167 -7.63 -3.56 21.51
CA MET A 167 -6.83 -3.87 22.70
C MET A 167 -7.61 -4.69 23.72
N LEU A 168 -8.87 -4.35 24.00
CA LEU A 168 -9.71 -5.07 24.96
C LEU A 168 -10.03 -6.49 24.50
N VAL A 169 -10.39 -6.67 23.22
CA VAL A 169 -10.70 -8.00 22.67
C VAL A 169 -9.44 -8.86 22.60
N GLY A 170 -8.33 -8.31 22.13
CA GLY A 170 -7.04 -9.02 22.11
C GLY A 170 -6.62 -9.48 23.51
N MET A 171 -6.78 -8.60 24.50
CA MET A 171 -6.48 -8.92 25.90
C MET A 171 -7.40 -10.05 26.40
N GLY A 172 -8.71 -9.93 26.18
CA GLY A 172 -9.67 -10.95 26.59
C GLY A 172 -9.39 -12.33 25.98
N VAL A 173 -9.07 -12.39 24.69
CA VAL A 173 -8.71 -13.65 24.01
C VAL A 173 -7.38 -14.20 24.54
N GLY A 174 -6.37 -13.35 24.74
CA GLY A 174 -5.09 -13.78 25.30
C GLY A 174 -5.24 -14.36 26.71
N LEU A 175 -6.03 -13.72 27.58
CA LEU A 175 -6.31 -14.21 28.93
C LEU A 175 -7.08 -15.53 28.91
N ALA A 176 -8.06 -15.68 28.00
CA ALA A 176 -8.80 -16.92 27.83
C ALA A 176 -7.91 -18.09 27.36
N LEU A 177 -6.82 -17.79 26.64
CA LEU A 177 -5.79 -18.74 26.24
C LEU A 177 -4.73 -19.00 27.32
N GLY A 178 -4.83 -18.36 28.48
CA GLY A 178 -3.91 -18.52 29.61
C GLY A 178 -2.57 -17.80 29.42
N LEU A 179 -2.48 -16.82 28.51
CA LEU A 179 -1.28 -16.00 28.34
C LEU A 179 -1.20 -14.92 29.44
N GLU A 180 0.02 -14.52 29.78
CA GLU A 180 0.24 -13.49 30.80
C GLU A 180 -0.21 -12.09 30.28
N PRO A 181 -0.99 -11.31 31.05
CA PRO A 181 -1.47 -9.98 30.65
C PRO A 181 -0.37 -9.07 30.11
N PHE A 182 0.79 -9.06 30.78
CA PHE A 182 1.94 -8.24 30.40
C PHE A 182 2.47 -8.63 29.01
N GLN A 183 2.64 -9.93 28.78
CA GLN A 183 3.10 -10.45 27.49
C GLN A 183 2.08 -10.17 26.37
N ILE A 184 0.80 -10.37 26.63
CA ILE A 184 -0.27 -10.12 25.66
C ILE A 184 -0.25 -8.65 25.22
N PHE A 185 -0.26 -7.72 26.17
CA PHE A 185 -0.33 -6.30 25.85
C PHE A 185 0.95 -5.79 25.18
N PHE A 186 2.10 -5.94 25.84
CA PHE A 186 3.35 -5.31 25.43
C PHE A 186 4.04 -6.06 24.28
N PHE A 187 3.93 -7.38 24.21
CA PHE A 187 4.65 -8.15 23.19
C PHE A 187 3.78 -8.65 22.04
N ILE A 188 2.44 -8.53 22.11
CA ILE A 188 1.55 -8.92 21.01
C ILE A 188 0.71 -7.74 20.53
N ILE A 189 -0.19 -7.21 21.36
CA ILE A 189 -1.19 -6.21 20.95
C ILE A 189 -0.54 -4.89 20.57
N LEU A 190 0.28 -4.32 21.45
CA LEU A 190 0.91 -3.03 21.23
C LEU A 190 1.80 -3.03 19.98
N PRO A 191 2.66 -4.04 19.73
CA PRO A 191 3.40 -4.18 18.48
C PRO A 191 2.54 -4.12 17.23
N ILE A 192 1.40 -4.82 17.22
CA ILE A 192 0.46 -4.80 16.08
C ILE A 192 -0.05 -3.38 15.82
N MET A 193 -0.27 -2.59 16.87
CA MET A 193 -0.90 -1.27 16.82
C MET A 193 0.11 -0.10 16.88
N ALA A 194 1.42 -0.40 16.82
CA ALA A 194 2.50 0.56 17.01
C ALA A 194 2.82 1.39 15.74
N GLY A 195 2.14 1.15 14.62
CA GLY A 195 2.37 1.92 13.39
C GLY A 195 3.56 1.46 12.54
N GLY A 196 3.97 0.19 12.70
CA GLY A 196 4.95 -0.48 11.84
C GLY A 196 6.34 -0.65 12.44
N VAL A 197 7.30 -0.99 11.58
CA VAL A 197 8.67 -1.33 12.01
C VAL A 197 9.46 -0.08 12.41
N GLY A 198 9.52 0.92 11.53
CA GLY A 198 10.36 2.11 11.72
C GLY A 198 9.88 3.01 12.85
N GLU A 199 8.59 3.27 12.89
CA GLU A 199 7.95 4.23 13.79
C GLU A 199 7.35 3.57 15.03
N GLY A 200 7.18 2.25 15.01
CA GLY A 200 6.59 1.47 16.09
C GLY A 200 7.59 0.55 16.75
N ALA A 201 7.95 -0.54 16.08
CA ALA A 201 8.74 -1.62 16.64
C ALA A 201 10.13 -1.16 17.13
N ILE A 202 10.82 -0.30 16.38
CA ILE A 202 12.14 0.21 16.76
C ILE A 202 12.04 1.10 18.02
N PRO A 203 11.24 2.20 18.05
CA PRO A 203 11.06 3.00 19.26
C PRO A 203 10.57 2.19 20.46
N LEU A 204 9.65 1.24 20.24
CA LEU A 204 9.15 0.37 21.29
C LEU A 204 10.26 -0.51 21.88
N SER A 205 11.12 -1.06 21.03
CA SER A 205 12.27 -1.88 21.46
C SER A 205 13.32 -1.08 22.21
N ILE A 206 13.55 0.19 21.83
CA ILE A 206 14.41 1.13 22.58
C ILE A 206 13.81 1.42 23.97
N GLY A 207 12.50 1.64 24.02
CA GLY A 207 11.78 1.84 25.27
C GLY A 207 11.88 0.62 26.19
N TYR A 208 11.71 -0.60 25.66
CA TYR A 208 11.90 -1.83 26.43
C TYR A 208 13.34 -2.04 26.88
N ALA A 209 14.32 -1.70 26.05
CA ALA A 209 15.72 -1.80 26.46
C ALA A 209 16.02 -0.88 27.65
N THR A 210 15.41 0.30 27.66
CA THR A 210 15.59 1.30 28.72
C THR A 210 14.83 0.93 30.00
N LEU A 211 13.56 0.51 29.88
CA LEU A 211 12.67 0.28 31.01
C LEU A 211 12.74 -1.14 31.57
N LEU A 212 12.90 -2.15 30.71
CA LEU A 212 12.92 -3.57 31.10
C LEU A 212 14.33 -4.14 31.21
N HIS A 213 15.37 -3.31 31.00
CA HIS A 213 16.77 -3.72 30.97
C HIS A 213 17.05 -4.90 30.02
N MET A 214 16.27 -5.00 28.95
CA MET A 214 16.44 -6.00 27.90
C MET A 214 17.43 -5.53 26.84
N ASP A 215 18.10 -6.45 26.15
CA ASP A 215 18.83 -6.08 24.94
C ASP A 215 17.84 -5.61 23.84
N GLN A 216 18.17 -4.51 23.16
CA GLN A 216 17.29 -3.93 22.13
C GLN A 216 17.05 -4.91 20.97
N GLY A 217 18.07 -5.66 20.56
CA GLY A 217 17.96 -6.65 19.49
C GLY A 217 17.02 -7.78 19.88
N VAL A 218 17.09 -8.24 21.13
CA VAL A 218 16.17 -9.24 21.69
C VAL A 218 14.73 -8.72 21.76
N ALA A 219 14.53 -7.48 22.21
CA ALA A 219 13.20 -6.86 22.23
C ALA A 219 12.62 -6.73 20.81
N LEU A 220 13.43 -6.27 19.86
CA LEU A 220 13.04 -6.12 18.47
C LEU A 220 12.67 -7.47 17.84
N GLY A 221 13.46 -8.52 18.06
CA GLY A 221 13.17 -9.87 17.56
C GLY A 221 11.89 -10.49 18.13
N ARG A 222 11.38 -10.03 19.28
CA ARG A 222 10.08 -10.44 19.83
C ARG A 222 8.91 -9.66 19.22
N VAL A 223 9.10 -8.37 19.01
CA VAL A 223 8.07 -7.42 18.55
C VAL A 223 7.85 -7.51 17.03
N LEU A 224 8.93 -7.65 16.27
CA LEU A 224 8.92 -7.58 14.82
C LEU A 224 7.98 -8.63 14.19
N PRO A 225 8.02 -9.92 14.55
CA PRO A 225 7.10 -10.90 13.98
C PRO A 225 5.61 -10.56 14.18
N MET A 226 5.24 -10.01 15.35
CA MET A 226 3.85 -9.68 15.67
C MET A 226 3.34 -8.53 14.81
N VAL A 227 4.17 -7.51 14.56
CA VAL A 227 3.87 -6.42 13.62
C VAL A 227 3.62 -6.98 12.22
N MET A 228 4.43 -7.95 11.79
CA MET A 228 4.30 -8.53 10.45
C MET A 228 3.04 -9.39 10.29
N LEU A 229 2.73 -10.24 11.28
CA LEU A 229 1.53 -11.07 11.27
C LEU A 229 0.25 -10.24 11.40
N GLY A 230 0.30 -9.15 12.20
CA GLY A 230 -0.77 -8.15 12.24
C GLY A 230 -1.02 -7.53 10.87
N GLY A 231 0.04 -7.09 10.20
CA GLY A 231 -0.04 -6.54 8.84
C GLY A 231 -0.58 -7.54 7.82
N LEU A 232 -0.11 -8.79 7.84
CA LEU A 232 -0.61 -9.85 6.97
C LEU A 232 -2.11 -10.09 7.18
N THR A 233 -2.54 -10.16 8.44
CA THR A 233 -3.96 -10.32 8.81
C THR A 233 -4.78 -9.14 8.29
N ALA A 234 -4.29 -7.91 8.44
CA ALA A 234 -4.92 -6.70 7.94
C ALA A 234 -5.04 -6.68 6.40
N ILE A 235 -4.04 -7.17 5.67
CA ILE A 235 -4.09 -7.29 4.21
C ILE A 235 -5.20 -8.26 3.79
N ILE A 236 -5.30 -9.42 4.44
CA ILE A 236 -6.33 -10.42 4.17
C ILE A 236 -7.72 -9.84 4.44
N ILE A 237 -7.92 -9.21 5.60
CA ILE A 237 -9.20 -8.60 5.97
C ILE A 237 -9.58 -7.47 4.99
N SER A 238 -8.64 -6.63 4.59
CA SER A 238 -8.84 -5.57 3.59
C SER A 238 -9.29 -6.14 2.23
N GLY A 239 -8.67 -7.24 1.78
CA GLY A 239 -9.09 -7.98 0.60
C GLY A 239 -10.51 -8.54 0.71
N CYS A 240 -10.86 -9.14 1.87
CA CYS A 240 -12.22 -9.59 2.17
C CYS A 240 -13.24 -8.44 2.14
N LEU A 241 -12.89 -7.29 2.73
CA LEU A 241 -13.73 -6.09 2.75
C LEU A 241 -13.97 -5.51 1.35
N ASN A 242 -12.97 -5.53 0.47
CA ASN A 242 -13.14 -5.14 -0.93
C ASN A 242 -14.13 -6.06 -1.66
N GLN A 243 -14.04 -7.37 -1.45
CA GLN A 243 -15.00 -8.31 -2.02
C GLN A 243 -16.41 -8.09 -1.46
N LEU A 244 -16.52 -7.80 -0.16
CA LEU A 244 -17.79 -7.45 0.47
C LEU A 244 -18.38 -6.16 -0.12
N GLY A 245 -17.56 -5.15 -0.39
CA GLY A 245 -17.99 -3.88 -0.99
C GLY A 245 -18.49 -4.03 -2.43
N LYS A 246 -17.84 -4.91 -3.22
CA LYS A 246 -18.32 -5.28 -4.55
C LYS A 246 -19.67 -6.01 -4.51
N ARG A 247 -19.92 -6.81 -3.47
CA ARG A 247 -21.21 -7.50 -3.26
C ARG A 247 -22.29 -6.57 -2.73
N TYR A 248 -21.92 -5.60 -1.90
CA TYR A 248 -22.83 -4.62 -1.30
C TYR A 248 -22.37 -3.18 -1.56
N PRO A 249 -22.65 -2.62 -2.75
CA PRO A 249 -22.17 -1.30 -3.15
C PRO A 249 -22.62 -0.16 -2.22
N HIS A 250 -23.75 -0.30 -1.54
CA HIS A 250 -24.25 0.69 -0.59
C HIS A 250 -23.36 0.89 0.65
N LEU A 251 -22.44 -0.03 0.93
CA LEU A 251 -21.53 0.00 2.08
C LEU A 251 -20.16 0.60 1.75
N THR A 252 -19.87 0.90 0.48
CA THR A 252 -18.58 1.44 0.05
C THR A 252 -18.75 2.73 -0.75
N GLY A 253 -17.76 3.62 -0.64
CA GLY A 253 -17.62 4.83 -1.44
C GLY A 253 -16.54 4.71 -2.51
N GLU A 254 -16.04 3.49 -2.80
CA GLU A 254 -15.00 3.24 -3.80
C GLU A 254 -13.74 4.13 -3.63
N GLY A 255 -13.29 4.32 -2.38
CA GLY A 255 -12.15 5.19 -2.07
C GLY A 255 -12.53 6.60 -1.61
N GLN A 256 -13.82 6.84 -1.35
CA GLN A 256 -14.32 8.03 -0.66
C GLN A 256 -14.85 7.66 0.73
N LEU A 257 -14.37 8.35 1.76
CA LEU A 257 -14.79 8.11 3.16
C LEU A 257 -16.17 8.70 3.48
N MET A 258 -16.49 9.82 2.84
CA MET A 258 -17.71 10.59 3.10
C MET A 258 -18.64 10.49 1.89
N PRO A 259 -19.93 10.15 2.08
CA PRO A 259 -20.90 10.28 1.01
C PRO A 259 -21.00 11.75 0.63
N ASN A 260 -20.94 12.03 -0.67
CA ASN A 260 -20.90 13.38 -1.22
C ASN A 260 -22.30 14.04 -1.15
N ARG A 261 -22.82 14.27 0.06
CA ARG A 261 -24.18 14.76 0.30
C ARG A 261 -24.36 16.26 0.02
N ALA A 262 -23.26 17.01 -0.11
CA ALA A 262 -23.31 18.46 -0.31
C ALA A 262 -23.54 18.90 -1.78
N ASN A 263 -23.44 17.98 -2.75
CA ASN A 263 -23.53 18.32 -4.19
C ASN A 263 -24.60 17.49 -4.93
N ALA A 264 -25.73 17.18 -4.28
CA ALA A 264 -26.87 16.62 -5.03
C ALA A 264 -27.46 17.64 -6.04
N ASP A 265 -27.27 18.94 -5.81
CA ASP A 265 -27.82 20.03 -6.66
C ASP A 265 -26.77 20.87 -7.40
N THR A 266 -25.51 20.47 -7.39
CA THR A 266 -24.51 21.12 -8.26
C THR A 266 -23.68 20.06 -8.97
N THR A 267 -24.07 19.79 -10.22
CA THR A 267 -23.16 19.39 -11.30
C THR A 267 -22.08 20.46 -11.49
N VAL A 268 -21.22 20.65 -10.48
CA VAL A 268 -19.85 21.08 -10.75
C VAL A 268 -19.20 19.81 -11.27
N SER A 269 -19.24 19.65 -12.60
CA SER A 269 -18.33 18.78 -13.31
C SER A 269 -16.96 18.97 -12.67
N GLN A 270 -16.47 17.96 -11.95
CA GLN A 270 -15.03 17.84 -11.78
C GLN A 270 -14.47 17.98 -13.20
N PRO A 271 -13.45 18.82 -13.45
CA PRO A 271 -12.85 18.84 -14.76
C PRO A 271 -12.44 17.40 -15.05
N ALA A 272 -13.22 16.77 -15.93
CA ALA A 272 -12.95 15.45 -16.40
C ALA A 272 -11.58 15.55 -17.02
N PHE A 273 -10.68 14.69 -16.56
CA PHE A 273 -9.35 14.49 -17.07
C PHE A 273 -9.26 14.86 -18.56
N SER A 274 -8.67 16.01 -18.87
CA SER A 274 -8.61 16.55 -20.24
C SER A 274 -7.71 15.70 -21.15
N GLY A 275 -7.03 14.68 -20.62
CA GLY A 275 -6.09 13.85 -21.38
C GLY A 275 -4.85 14.61 -21.89
N LYS A 276 -4.78 15.91 -21.63
CA LYS A 276 -3.73 16.84 -22.07
C LYS A 276 -2.91 17.37 -20.89
N ALA A 277 -2.67 16.54 -19.87
CA ALA A 277 -1.68 16.92 -18.86
C ALA A 277 -0.32 16.94 -19.56
N ASP A 278 0.20 18.14 -19.81
CA ASP A 278 1.51 18.34 -20.40
C ASP A 278 2.58 17.69 -19.51
N VAL A 279 3.65 17.15 -20.10
CA VAL A 279 4.74 16.48 -19.38
C VAL A 279 5.34 17.41 -18.33
N THR A 280 5.39 18.72 -18.63
CA THR A 280 5.83 19.76 -17.68
C THR A 280 4.92 19.84 -16.45
N THR A 281 3.62 19.60 -16.61
CA THR A 281 2.63 19.63 -15.55
C THR A 281 2.78 18.41 -14.64
N ILE A 282 3.05 17.23 -15.23
CA ILE A 282 3.37 16.00 -14.50
C ILE A 282 4.66 16.19 -13.68
N ALA A 283 5.72 16.72 -14.30
CA ALA A 283 6.99 17.00 -13.64
C ALA A 283 6.82 18.00 -12.48
N SER A 284 6.01 19.04 -12.67
CA SER A 284 5.68 20.01 -11.61
C SER A 284 4.95 19.35 -10.44
N GLY A 285 4.03 18.42 -10.71
CA GLY A 285 3.34 17.64 -9.68
C GLY A 285 4.29 16.74 -8.89
N ALA A 286 5.23 16.07 -9.57
CA ALA A 286 6.25 15.26 -8.91
C ALA A 286 7.19 16.13 -8.05
N LEU A 287 7.62 17.29 -8.58
CA LEU A 287 8.45 18.24 -7.85
C LEU A 287 7.73 18.77 -6.60
N LEU A 288 6.44 19.10 -6.70
CA LEU A 288 5.64 19.49 -5.53
C LEU A 288 5.68 18.41 -4.44
N ALA A 289 5.52 17.14 -4.81
CA ALA A 289 5.57 16.04 -3.84
C ALA A 289 6.91 15.96 -3.10
N VAL A 290 8.02 16.12 -3.83
CA VAL A 290 9.38 16.13 -3.26
C VAL A 290 9.60 17.36 -2.38
N LEU A 291 9.19 18.55 -2.81
CA LEU A 291 9.35 19.78 -2.03
C LEU A 291 8.56 19.74 -0.72
N LEU A 292 7.32 19.22 -0.75
CA LEU A 292 6.53 19.03 0.45
C LEU A 292 7.16 18.01 1.41
N TYR A 293 7.80 16.97 0.89
CA TYR A 293 8.57 16.05 1.72
C TYR A 293 9.80 16.71 2.34
N MET A 294 10.54 17.54 1.58
CA MET A 294 11.68 18.30 2.12
C MET A 294 11.24 19.26 3.23
N LEU A 295 10.09 19.92 3.08
CA LEU A 295 9.47 20.71 4.15
C LEU A 295 9.09 19.83 5.35
N GLY A 296 8.59 18.62 5.09
CA GLY A 296 8.34 17.61 6.13
C GLY A 296 9.61 17.20 6.89
N MET A 297 10.73 17.00 6.20
CA MET A 297 12.04 16.71 6.82
C MET A 297 12.54 17.87 7.66
N LEU A 298 12.33 19.12 7.21
CA LEU A 298 12.65 20.30 8.02
C LEU A 298 11.79 20.34 9.29
N GLY A 299 10.49 20.06 9.17
CA GLY A 299 9.59 19.93 10.31
C GLY A 299 10.02 18.81 11.28
N HIS A 300 10.50 17.68 10.76
CA HIS A 300 11.04 16.59 11.58
C HIS A 300 12.25 17.04 12.41
N LYS A 301 13.18 17.80 11.83
CA LYS A 301 14.35 18.31 12.56
C LYS A 301 13.98 19.30 13.68
N LEU A 302 12.89 20.05 13.50
CA LEU A 302 12.48 21.10 14.46
C LEU A 302 11.57 20.57 15.56
N ILE A 303 10.65 19.65 15.24
CA ILE A 303 9.53 19.23 16.12
C ILE A 303 9.60 17.72 16.44
N GLY A 304 10.46 16.95 15.77
CA GLY A 304 10.57 15.50 15.93
C GLY A 304 9.48 14.69 15.20
N LEU A 305 8.48 15.34 14.61
CA LEU A 305 7.40 14.66 13.87
C LEU A 305 7.93 13.92 12.63
N PRO A 306 7.52 12.68 12.33
CA PRO A 306 7.99 11.96 11.15
C PRO A 306 7.78 12.75 9.86
N ALA A 307 8.76 12.77 8.96
CA ALA A 307 8.69 13.55 7.72
C ALA A 307 7.43 13.27 6.86
N PRO A 308 6.96 12.01 6.70
CA PRO A 308 5.69 11.71 6.02
C PRO A 308 4.44 12.32 6.69
N VAL A 309 4.46 12.55 8.00
CA VAL A 309 3.38 13.22 8.73
C VAL A 309 3.45 14.73 8.50
N GLY A 310 4.65 15.31 8.62
CA GLY A 310 4.86 16.73 8.36
C GLY A 310 4.47 17.13 6.93
N MET A 311 4.86 16.31 5.94
CA MET A 311 4.48 16.56 4.55
C MET A 311 2.97 16.47 4.33
N LEU A 312 2.26 15.60 5.05
CA LEU A 312 0.81 15.45 4.94
C LEU A 312 0.10 16.71 5.43
N PHE A 313 0.50 17.26 6.58
CA PHE A 313 -0.04 18.52 7.08
C PHE A 313 0.24 19.67 6.10
N MET A 314 1.45 19.75 5.54
CA MET A 314 1.79 20.76 4.54
C MET A 314 0.98 20.59 3.25
N ALA A 315 0.79 19.36 2.77
CA ALA A 315 -0.02 19.08 1.58
C ALA A 315 -1.49 19.47 1.81
N VAL A 316 -2.04 19.16 2.98
CA VAL A 316 -3.39 19.59 3.37
C VAL A 316 -3.45 21.12 3.43
N LEU A 317 -2.50 21.79 4.05
CA LEU A 317 -2.45 23.25 4.13
C LEU A 317 -2.43 23.90 2.73
N VAL A 318 -1.55 23.43 1.85
CA VAL A 318 -1.50 23.89 0.44
C VAL A 318 -2.83 23.71 -0.26
N LYS A 319 -3.51 22.57 -0.04
CA LYS A 319 -4.83 22.29 -0.62
C LYS A 319 -5.91 23.20 -0.06
N LEU A 320 -5.89 23.49 1.24
CA LEU A 320 -6.89 24.34 1.91
C LEU A 320 -6.74 25.82 1.57
N CYS A 321 -5.49 26.30 1.43
CA CYS A 321 -5.19 27.67 1.05
C CYS A 321 -5.31 27.93 -0.46
N ASN A 322 -5.73 26.95 -1.28
CA ASN A 322 -5.68 26.98 -2.75
C ASN A 322 -4.28 27.36 -3.29
N GLY A 323 -3.21 26.94 -2.61
CA GLY A 323 -1.84 27.25 -3.02
C GLY A 323 -1.40 26.52 -4.29
N ALA A 324 -2.05 25.41 -4.64
CA ALA A 324 -1.79 24.66 -5.86
C ALA A 324 -2.75 25.05 -6.99
N SER A 325 -2.21 25.41 -8.16
CA SER A 325 -3.01 25.72 -9.35
C SER A 325 -3.73 24.48 -9.90
N PRO A 326 -4.83 24.62 -10.67
CA PRO A 326 -5.53 23.48 -11.26
C PRO A 326 -4.63 22.57 -12.09
N ARG A 327 -3.69 23.14 -12.86
CA ARG A 327 -2.68 22.38 -13.61
C ARG A 327 -1.82 21.53 -12.67
N LEU A 328 -1.34 22.12 -11.57
CA LEU A 328 -0.52 21.39 -10.59
C LEU A 328 -1.28 20.24 -9.92
N LEU A 329 -2.59 20.42 -9.67
CA LEU A 329 -3.47 19.36 -9.17
C LEU A 329 -3.58 18.20 -10.17
N GLU A 330 -3.84 18.50 -11.45
CA GLU A 330 -3.91 17.50 -12.52
C GLU A 330 -2.59 16.74 -12.67
N GLY A 331 -1.46 17.46 -12.68
CA GLY A 331 -0.13 16.86 -12.74
C GLY A 331 0.13 15.91 -11.57
N SER A 332 -0.21 16.35 -10.35
CA SER A 332 -0.08 15.52 -9.15
C SER A 332 -0.97 14.27 -9.19
N GLN A 333 -2.15 14.36 -9.80
CA GLN A 333 -3.05 13.22 -10.00
C GLN A 333 -2.47 12.19 -10.98
N VAL A 334 -1.82 12.64 -12.06
CA VAL A 334 -1.15 11.74 -13.02
C VAL A 334 0.03 11.03 -12.35
N VAL A 335 0.84 11.76 -11.60
CA VAL A 335 1.95 11.19 -10.81
C VAL A 335 1.42 10.14 -9.83
N TYR A 336 0.35 10.44 -9.10
CA TYR A 336 -0.30 9.47 -8.21
C TYR A 336 -0.71 8.19 -8.95
N LYS A 337 -1.42 8.31 -10.09
CA LYS A 337 -1.86 7.14 -10.88
C LYS A 337 -0.67 6.33 -11.41
N PHE A 338 0.40 7.00 -11.84
CA PHE A 338 1.62 6.35 -12.32
C PHE A 338 2.27 5.53 -11.21
N PHE A 339 2.51 6.11 -10.03
CA PHE A 339 3.13 5.39 -8.92
C PHE A 339 2.24 4.24 -8.43
N GLN A 340 0.92 4.46 -8.34
CA GLN A 340 -0.06 3.45 -7.92
C GLN A 340 -0.11 2.24 -8.87
N THR A 341 0.00 2.47 -10.18
CA THR A 341 -0.19 1.41 -11.17
C THR A 341 1.13 0.72 -11.51
N SER A 342 2.20 1.50 -11.61
CA SER A 342 3.47 1.04 -12.18
C SER A 342 4.55 0.74 -11.15
N VAL A 343 4.51 1.37 -9.97
CA VAL A 343 5.62 1.34 -9.00
C VAL A 343 5.27 0.53 -7.75
N THR A 344 3.99 0.32 -7.45
CA THR A 344 3.53 -0.40 -6.25
C THR A 344 4.10 -1.82 -6.12
N TYR A 345 3.92 -2.71 -7.10
CA TYR A 345 4.47 -4.07 -7.00
C TYR A 345 6.00 -4.13 -6.97
N PRO A 346 6.74 -3.34 -7.79
CA PRO A 346 8.19 -3.23 -7.65
C PRO A 346 8.66 -2.87 -6.23
N ILE A 347 7.97 -1.93 -5.58
CA ILE A 347 8.30 -1.51 -4.21
C ILE A 347 7.96 -2.60 -3.20
N LEU A 348 6.82 -3.27 -3.33
CA LEU A 348 6.46 -4.40 -2.48
C LEU A 348 7.50 -5.54 -2.57
N PHE A 349 8.02 -5.81 -3.77
CA PHE A 349 9.12 -6.75 -3.96
C PHE A 349 10.39 -6.28 -3.24
N ALA A 350 10.80 -5.03 -3.43
CA ALA A 350 11.98 -4.47 -2.76
C ALA A 350 11.88 -4.59 -1.23
N VAL A 351 10.69 -4.32 -0.67
CA VAL A 351 10.39 -4.47 0.76
C VAL A 351 10.48 -5.92 1.21
N GLY A 352 9.93 -6.84 0.42
CA GLY A 352 9.98 -8.29 0.66
C GLY A 352 11.41 -8.81 0.76
N VAL A 353 12.28 -8.36 -0.12
CA VAL A 353 13.70 -8.76 -0.13
C VAL A 353 14.52 -8.07 0.96
N ALA A 354 14.34 -6.76 1.13
CA ALA A 354 15.29 -5.95 1.91
C ALA A 354 15.00 -5.90 3.42
N ILE A 355 13.72 -5.98 3.84
CA ILE A 355 13.32 -5.68 5.22
C ILE A 355 12.26 -6.63 5.81
N THR A 356 11.91 -7.72 5.12
CA THR A 356 10.88 -8.66 5.57
C THR A 356 11.55 -9.97 6.03
N PRO A 357 11.78 -10.19 7.34
CA PRO A 357 12.42 -11.41 7.83
C PRO A 357 11.48 -12.60 7.84
N TRP A 358 11.61 -13.49 6.85
CA TRP A 358 10.77 -14.70 6.73
C TRP A 358 10.88 -15.64 7.92
N HIS A 359 12.11 -15.88 8.40
CA HIS A 359 12.37 -16.78 9.52
C HIS A 359 11.61 -16.37 10.78
N GLU A 360 11.68 -15.08 11.13
CA GLU A 360 10.99 -14.51 12.29
C GLU A 360 9.48 -14.61 12.16
N LEU A 361 8.94 -14.37 10.96
CA LEU A 361 7.51 -14.51 10.68
C LEU A 361 7.01 -15.94 10.89
N VAL A 362 7.77 -16.94 10.43
CA VAL A 362 7.44 -18.37 10.62
C VAL A 362 7.59 -18.77 12.09
N ALA A 363 8.64 -18.29 12.76
CA ALA A 363 8.91 -18.60 14.17
C ALA A 363 7.80 -18.09 15.10
N ALA A 364 7.17 -16.96 14.78
CA ALA A 364 6.07 -16.42 15.58
C ALA A 364 4.71 -17.05 15.28
N PHE A 365 4.64 -17.98 14.33
CA PHE A 365 3.41 -18.67 13.93
C PHE A 365 3.03 -19.74 14.98
N THR A 366 2.54 -19.29 16.13
CA THR A 366 1.91 -20.14 17.15
C THR A 366 0.39 -19.96 17.10
N VAL A 367 -0.35 -21.02 17.41
CA VAL A 367 -1.82 -20.98 17.40
C VAL A 367 -2.34 -19.90 18.35
N SER A 368 -1.77 -19.80 19.55
CA SER A 368 -2.18 -18.81 20.55
C SER A 368 -1.94 -17.38 20.08
N ASN A 369 -0.75 -17.07 19.55
CA ASN A 369 -0.46 -15.73 19.04
C ASN A 369 -1.36 -15.38 17.86
N LEU A 370 -1.58 -16.34 16.95
CA LEU A 370 -2.43 -16.13 15.78
C LEU A 370 -3.88 -15.82 16.16
N LEU A 371 -4.44 -16.53 17.15
CA LEU A 371 -5.78 -16.26 17.65
C LEU A 371 -5.89 -14.86 18.26
N VAL A 372 -4.91 -14.45 19.07
CA VAL A 372 -4.87 -13.09 19.63
C VAL A 372 -4.79 -12.06 18.50
N ILE A 373 -3.83 -12.20 17.57
CA ILE A 373 -3.63 -11.27 16.45
C ILE A 373 -4.91 -11.14 15.60
N VAL A 374 -5.48 -12.26 15.17
CA VAL A 374 -6.68 -12.27 14.32
C VAL A 374 -7.86 -11.64 15.05
N SER A 375 -8.03 -11.94 16.34
CA SER A 375 -9.10 -11.34 17.14
C SER A 375 -8.93 -9.82 17.31
N THR A 376 -7.72 -9.35 17.62
CA THR A 376 -7.38 -7.93 17.77
C THR A 376 -7.65 -7.16 16.48
N VAL A 377 -7.09 -7.61 15.36
CA VAL A 377 -7.24 -6.92 14.07
C VAL A 377 -8.70 -6.98 13.61
N SER A 378 -9.38 -8.12 13.76
CA SER A 378 -10.80 -8.23 13.39
C SER A 378 -11.70 -7.32 14.23
N ALA A 379 -11.46 -7.22 15.53
CA ALA A 379 -12.21 -6.34 16.43
C ALA A 379 -11.97 -4.85 16.13
N LEU A 380 -10.72 -4.50 15.84
CA LEU A 380 -10.35 -3.14 15.41
C LEU A 380 -11.11 -2.76 14.13
N VAL A 381 -11.08 -3.65 13.13
CA VAL A 381 -11.72 -3.42 11.83
C VAL A 381 -13.24 -3.41 11.93
N ALA A 382 -13.83 -4.33 12.70
CA ALA A 382 -15.26 -4.38 12.92
C ALA A 382 -15.76 -3.11 13.62
N THR A 383 -15.04 -2.64 14.63
CA THR A 383 -15.35 -1.36 15.28
C THR A 383 -15.29 -0.20 14.30
N GLY A 384 -14.23 -0.12 13.48
CA GLY A 384 -14.12 0.88 12.41
C GLY A 384 -15.33 0.87 11.48
N PHE A 385 -15.77 -0.31 11.05
CA PHE A 385 -16.95 -0.51 10.22
C PHE A 385 -18.24 0.03 10.89
N PHE A 386 -18.53 -0.41 12.12
CA PHE A 386 -19.78 -0.07 12.79
C PHE A 386 -19.82 1.39 13.24
N VAL A 387 -18.73 1.90 13.80
CA VAL A 387 -18.62 3.30 14.24
C VAL A 387 -18.65 4.22 13.02
N GLY A 388 -17.92 3.88 11.95
CA GLY A 388 -17.95 4.60 10.68
C GLY A 388 -19.37 4.70 10.09
N LYS A 389 -20.12 3.59 10.11
CA LYS A 389 -21.53 3.58 9.69
C LYS A 389 -22.39 4.55 10.51
N LYS A 390 -22.22 4.55 11.84
CA LYS A 390 -23.02 5.38 12.77
C LYS A 390 -22.78 6.88 12.58
N ILE A 391 -21.56 7.28 12.23
CA ILE A 391 -21.21 8.69 11.96
C ILE A 391 -21.44 9.11 10.50
N GLY A 392 -22.06 8.24 9.70
CA GLY A 392 -22.46 8.52 8.32
C GLY A 392 -21.33 8.47 7.30
N MET A 393 -20.24 7.76 7.59
CA MET A 393 -19.15 7.48 6.65
C MET A 393 -19.40 6.17 5.90
N HIS A 394 -18.69 5.94 4.80
CA HIS A 394 -18.72 4.65 4.09
C HIS A 394 -18.02 3.57 4.93
N PRO A 395 -18.75 2.60 5.50
CA PRO A 395 -18.21 1.74 6.54
C PRO A 395 -17.09 0.82 6.06
N ILE A 396 -17.10 0.37 4.80
CA ILE A 396 -16.03 -0.47 4.25
C ILE A 396 -14.73 0.32 4.08
N ASP A 397 -14.81 1.54 3.57
CA ASP A 397 -13.64 2.40 3.35
C ASP A 397 -13.03 2.83 4.69
N VAL A 398 -13.86 3.12 5.71
CA VAL A 398 -13.39 3.35 7.09
C VAL A 398 -12.73 2.11 7.67
N ALA A 399 -13.33 0.93 7.50
CA ALA A 399 -12.77 -0.32 8.00
C ALA A 399 -11.42 -0.67 7.35
N ILE A 400 -11.23 -0.38 6.06
CA ILE A 400 -9.95 -0.54 5.36
C ILE A 400 -8.91 0.46 5.89
N VAL A 401 -9.28 1.70 6.20
CA VAL A 401 -8.38 2.65 6.88
C VAL A 401 -8.02 2.16 8.27
N SER A 402 -8.98 1.61 9.03
CA SER A 402 -8.70 0.98 10.32
C SER A 402 -7.73 -0.20 10.19
N CYS A 403 -7.82 -1.03 9.14
CA CYS A 403 -6.82 -2.09 8.89
C CYS A 403 -5.38 -1.56 8.89
N CYS A 404 -5.18 -0.33 8.39
CA CYS A 404 -3.85 0.30 8.31
C CYS A 404 -3.22 0.55 9.68
N GLN A 405 -4.03 0.71 10.75
CA GLN A 405 -3.51 0.81 12.14
C GLN A 405 -2.74 -0.45 12.56
N SER A 406 -3.01 -1.59 11.93
CA SER A 406 -2.28 -2.85 12.12
C SER A 406 -1.21 -3.11 11.05
N GLY A 407 -0.92 -2.12 10.21
CA GLY A 407 0.03 -2.21 9.11
C GLY A 407 1.49 -2.05 9.54
N GLN A 408 2.41 -2.58 8.74
CA GLN A 408 3.86 -2.46 8.89
C GLN A 408 4.41 -1.06 8.57
N GLY A 409 3.67 0.01 8.90
CA GLY A 409 4.02 1.36 8.51
C GLY A 409 3.57 1.68 7.09
N GLY A 410 4.26 2.61 6.41
CA GLY A 410 3.88 3.01 5.06
C GLY A 410 3.94 1.88 4.02
N THR A 411 4.79 0.87 4.20
CA THR A 411 4.80 -0.34 3.35
C THR A 411 3.53 -1.17 3.55
N GLY A 412 3.13 -1.36 4.81
CA GLY A 412 1.91 -2.06 5.19
C GLY A 412 0.68 -1.36 4.65
N ASP A 413 0.59 -0.04 4.80
CA ASP A 413 -0.51 0.77 4.24
C ASP A 413 -0.65 0.53 2.74
N VAL A 414 0.47 0.53 2.01
CA VAL A 414 0.47 0.27 0.56
C VAL A 414 -0.06 -1.13 0.26
N ALA A 415 0.38 -2.15 0.98
CA ALA A 415 -0.10 -3.51 0.77
C ALA A 415 -1.60 -3.66 1.10
N ILE A 416 -2.04 -3.10 2.24
CA ILE A 416 -3.43 -3.13 2.73
C ILE A 416 -4.35 -2.40 1.77
N LEU A 417 -4.00 -1.18 1.36
CA LEU A 417 -4.81 -0.39 0.43
C LEU A 417 -4.77 -0.96 -1.00
N THR A 418 -3.68 -1.62 -1.40
CA THR A 418 -3.62 -2.35 -2.67
C THR A 418 -4.57 -3.56 -2.65
N ALA A 419 -4.58 -4.34 -1.57
CA ALA A 419 -5.53 -5.44 -1.38
C ALA A 419 -6.99 -4.96 -1.35
N GLY A 420 -7.22 -3.83 -0.70
CA GLY A 420 -8.53 -3.17 -0.61
C GLY A 420 -8.98 -2.50 -1.92
N ASN A 421 -8.07 -2.27 -2.88
CA ASN A 421 -8.27 -1.40 -4.04
C ASN A 421 -8.71 0.03 -3.66
N ARG A 422 -8.02 0.63 -2.66
CA ARG A 422 -8.34 1.92 -2.04
C ARG A 422 -7.11 2.82 -1.84
N MET A 423 -6.16 2.80 -2.77
CA MET A 423 -4.94 3.63 -2.69
C MET A 423 -5.20 5.13 -2.57
N SER A 424 -6.39 5.61 -2.94
CA SER A 424 -6.81 7.00 -2.71
C SER A 424 -6.88 7.35 -1.22
N LEU A 425 -7.06 6.37 -0.34
CA LEU A 425 -7.16 6.56 1.11
C LEU A 425 -5.78 6.63 1.80
N MET A 426 -4.67 6.60 1.06
CA MET A 426 -3.31 6.67 1.61
C MET A 426 -3.11 7.82 2.62
N PRO A 427 -3.63 9.04 2.44
CA PRO A 427 -3.46 10.10 3.42
C PRO A 427 -4.08 9.74 4.78
N PHE A 428 -5.26 9.12 4.77
CA PHE A 428 -5.95 8.70 5.99
C PHE A 428 -5.25 7.50 6.63
N ALA A 429 -4.77 6.55 5.83
CA ALA A 429 -3.96 5.44 6.31
C ALA A 429 -2.68 5.93 7.02
N GLN A 430 -1.97 6.90 6.43
CA GLN A 430 -0.75 7.45 7.04
C GLN A 430 -1.00 8.14 8.37
N ILE A 431 -2.14 8.82 8.53
CA ILE A 431 -2.53 9.37 9.83
C ILE A 431 -2.74 8.23 10.83
N ALA A 432 -3.51 7.22 10.42
CA ALA A 432 -3.82 6.08 11.27
C ALA A 432 -2.58 5.34 11.74
N THR A 433 -1.67 5.08 10.82
CA THR A 433 -0.47 4.30 11.09
C THR A 433 0.58 5.13 11.81
N ARG A 434 0.88 6.36 11.34
CA ARG A 434 1.99 7.15 11.89
C ARG A 434 1.63 7.90 13.16
N ILE A 435 0.47 8.57 13.18
CA ILE A 435 0.04 9.35 14.34
C ILE A 435 -0.55 8.41 15.40
N GLY A 436 -1.44 7.50 15.01
CA GLY A 436 -2.01 6.50 15.91
C GLY A 436 -0.91 5.62 16.55
N GLY A 437 0.02 5.11 15.74
CA GLY A 437 1.16 4.33 16.22
C GLY A 437 2.06 5.10 17.20
N ALA A 438 2.43 6.34 16.88
CA ALA A 438 3.25 7.17 17.77
C ALA A 438 2.56 7.43 19.12
N ILE A 439 1.24 7.68 19.10
CA ILE A 439 0.44 7.84 20.32
C ILE A 439 0.46 6.54 21.13
N ASN A 440 0.17 5.39 20.51
CA ASN A 440 0.12 4.11 21.20
C ASN A 440 1.46 3.73 21.84
N VAL A 441 2.56 3.89 21.12
CA VAL A 441 3.89 3.61 21.66
C VAL A 441 4.22 4.57 22.81
N SER A 442 4.00 5.86 22.63
CA SER A 442 4.35 6.87 23.66
C SER A 442 3.54 6.67 24.94
N VAL A 443 2.23 6.50 24.81
CA VAL A 443 1.34 6.27 25.97
C VAL A 443 1.68 4.96 26.66
N SER A 444 1.94 3.89 25.91
CA SER A 444 2.25 2.59 26.50
C SER A 444 3.59 2.57 27.20
N LEU A 445 4.61 3.22 26.66
CA LEU A 445 5.92 3.36 27.32
C LEU A 445 5.83 4.23 28.58
N LEU A 446 5.02 5.30 28.55
CA LEU A 446 4.74 6.12 29.73
C LEU A 446 4.05 5.28 30.82
N ILE A 447 3.06 4.48 30.45
CA ILE A 447 2.37 3.57 31.38
C ILE A 447 3.37 2.55 31.95
N LEU A 448 4.18 1.95 31.09
CA LEU A 448 5.18 0.97 31.50
C LEU A 448 6.18 1.54 32.50
N GLY A 449 6.74 2.71 32.22
CA GLY A 449 7.78 3.31 33.07
C GLY A 449 7.31 4.00 34.34
N ASN A 450 6.01 4.28 34.48
CA ASN A 450 5.47 4.96 35.67
C ASN A 450 4.63 4.04 36.58
N PHE A 451 4.07 2.95 36.05
CA PHE A 451 3.09 2.13 36.78
C PHE A 451 3.43 0.64 36.87
N LEU A 452 4.35 0.13 36.06
CA LEU A 452 4.62 -1.31 35.95
C LEU A 452 6.09 -1.69 36.18
N VAL A 453 7.00 -0.74 36.00
CA VAL A 453 8.42 -0.78 36.38
C VAL A 453 8.65 0.37 37.35
#